data_AF-A0A3S4HP87-F1
#
_entry.id   AF-A0A3S4HP87-F1
#
_cell.length_a   1.000
_cell.length_b   1.000
_cell.length_c   1.000
_cell.angle_alpha   90.00
_cell.angle_beta   90.00
_cell.angle_gamma   90.00
#
_symmetry.space_group_name_H-M   'P 1'
#
loop_
_entity.id
_entity.type
_entity.pdbx_description
1 polymer ?
#
loop_
_entity_poly.entity_id
_entity_poly.type
_entity_poly.pdbx_seq_one_letter_code
_entity_poly.pdbx_strand_id
1 'polypeptide(L)'
;MPGKFEQAQGGTILLDEVTEMPLPLQAKLLRVLQEREVERIGATRTIKLDIRVLATSNRDLQAAVEAGNFREDLYFRLNVFPLRIPALAERPEDILPLARFLLKKHAEAAGRASLVFSRDAERHLTAYSWEGNIRELDNVVQRAVILAAGAEILAADLMLGDIAGVGSLPERSPNRTVRCRVKPT
;
A
#
# COMPACT_ATOMS: atom_id res chain seq x y z
N MET A 1 -10.78 -26.16 -10.79
CA MET A 1 -10.99 -24.69 -10.69
C MET A 1 -10.23 -24.04 -11.83
N PRO A 2 -10.82 -23.08 -12.58
CA PRO A 2 -10.13 -22.40 -13.68
C PRO A 2 -8.93 -21.60 -13.15
N GLY A 3 -7.81 -21.60 -13.90
CA GLY A 3 -6.63 -20.82 -13.52
C GLY A 3 -6.87 -19.32 -13.56
N LYS A 4 -6.03 -18.52 -12.87
CA LYS A 4 -6.17 -17.05 -12.83
C LYS A 4 -6.19 -16.40 -14.23
N PHE A 5 -5.44 -16.96 -15.18
CA PHE A 5 -5.43 -16.52 -16.57
C PHE A 5 -6.77 -16.77 -17.29
N GLU A 6 -7.41 -17.91 -17.03
CA GLU A 6 -8.73 -18.22 -17.60
C GLU A 6 -9.82 -17.32 -17.00
N GLN A 7 -9.70 -16.97 -15.71
CA GLN A 7 -10.62 -16.05 -15.04
C GLN A 7 -10.51 -14.61 -15.60
N ALA A 8 -9.35 -14.25 -16.15
CA ALA A 8 -9.09 -12.93 -16.73
C ALA A 8 -9.47 -12.82 -18.21
N GLN A 9 -10.07 -13.87 -18.81
CA GLN A 9 -10.40 -13.90 -20.23
C GLN A 9 -11.31 -12.74 -20.65
N GLY A 10 -10.92 -12.01 -21.70
CA GLY A 10 -11.61 -10.80 -22.17
C GLY A 10 -11.39 -9.59 -21.26
N GLY A 11 -10.48 -9.67 -20.29
CA GLY A 11 -10.24 -8.67 -19.27
C GLY A 11 -8.77 -8.31 -19.10
N THR A 12 -8.40 -7.92 -17.87
CA THR A 12 -7.03 -7.52 -17.50
C THR A 12 -6.56 -8.32 -16.30
N ILE A 13 -5.32 -8.81 -16.35
CA ILE A 13 -4.63 -9.43 -15.23
C ILE A 13 -3.57 -8.49 -14.66
N LEU A 14 -3.56 -8.33 -13.33
CA LEU A 14 -2.50 -7.64 -12.60
C LEU A 14 -1.55 -8.68 -12.00
N LEU A 15 -0.27 -8.58 -12.35
CA LEU A 15 0.82 -9.35 -11.78
C LEU A 15 1.57 -8.44 -10.81
N ASP A 16 1.32 -8.64 -9.52
CA ASP A 16 1.97 -7.86 -8.47
C ASP A 16 3.36 -8.42 -8.15
N GLU A 17 4.33 -7.53 -7.92
CA GLU A 17 5.71 -7.86 -7.55
C GLU A 17 6.38 -8.92 -8.44
N VAL A 18 6.40 -8.68 -9.76
CA VAL A 18 6.87 -9.69 -10.73
C VAL A 18 8.32 -10.14 -10.52
N THR A 19 9.15 -9.35 -9.84
CA THR A 19 10.52 -9.68 -9.47
C THR A 19 10.64 -10.80 -8.44
N GLU A 20 9.61 -11.05 -7.64
CA GLU A 20 9.60 -12.11 -6.64
C GLU A 20 9.22 -13.48 -7.25
N MET A 21 8.86 -13.53 -8.54
CA MET A 21 8.54 -14.79 -9.20
C MET A 21 9.80 -15.65 -9.44
N PRO A 22 9.77 -16.95 -9.11
CA PRO A 22 10.86 -17.86 -9.46
C PRO A 22 11.08 -17.96 -10.98
N LEU A 23 12.34 -18.15 -11.41
CA LEU A 23 12.71 -18.28 -12.83
C LEU A 23 11.87 -19.30 -13.64
N PRO A 24 11.50 -20.48 -13.10
CA PRO A 24 10.63 -21.42 -13.83
C PRO A 24 9.23 -20.87 -14.10
N LEU A 25 8.70 -20.04 -13.20
CA LEU A 25 7.40 -19.40 -13.37
C LEU A 25 7.48 -18.26 -14.39
N GLN A 26 8.58 -17.51 -14.39
CA GLN A 26 8.86 -16.48 -15.41
C GLN A 26 8.88 -17.08 -16.82
N ALA A 27 9.48 -18.27 -17.00
CA ALA A 27 9.48 -18.96 -18.30
C ALA A 27 8.07 -19.38 -18.75
N LYS A 28 7.21 -19.82 -17.83
CA LYS A 28 5.81 -20.13 -18.12
C LYS A 28 5.02 -18.87 -18.49
N LEU A 29 5.22 -17.78 -17.75
CA LEU A 29 4.59 -16.50 -18.06
C LEU A 29 5.01 -15.99 -19.45
N LEU A 30 6.29 -16.10 -19.80
CA LEU A 30 6.77 -15.73 -21.12
C LEU A 30 6.03 -16.48 -22.23
N ARG A 31 5.85 -17.79 -22.09
CA ARG A 31 5.08 -18.59 -23.06
C ARG A 31 3.64 -18.10 -23.18
N VAL A 32 2.98 -17.83 -22.05
CA VAL A 32 1.62 -17.28 -22.04
C VAL A 32 1.56 -15.93 -22.75
N LEU A 33 2.54 -15.04 -22.55
CA LEU A 33 2.60 -13.73 -23.20
C LEU A 33 2.88 -13.81 -24.71
N GLN A 34 3.69 -14.79 -25.14
CA GLN A 34 4.08 -14.96 -26.53
C GLN A 34 3.01 -15.70 -27.35
N GLU A 35 2.56 -16.85 -26.84
CA GLU A 35 1.64 -17.76 -27.53
C GLU A 35 0.19 -17.33 -27.36
N ARG A 36 -0.11 -16.53 -26.32
CA ARG A 36 -1.47 -16.20 -25.88
C ARG A 36 -2.30 -17.47 -25.65
N GLU A 37 -1.66 -18.50 -25.13
CA GLU A 37 -2.28 -19.77 -24.79
C GLU A 37 -1.84 -20.19 -23.39
N VAL A 38 -2.69 -20.93 -22.69
CA VAL A 38 -2.34 -21.55 -21.41
C VAL A 38 -2.69 -23.03 -21.41
N GLU A 39 -1.77 -23.81 -20.87
CA GLU A 39 -1.96 -25.22 -20.58
C GLU A 39 -2.31 -25.40 -19.10
N ARG A 40 -3.37 -26.18 -18.82
CA ARG A 40 -3.63 -26.58 -17.43
C ARG A 40 -2.59 -27.60 -17.01
N ILE A 41 -2.13 -27.51 -15.76
CA ILE A 41 -1.21 -28.50 -15.19
C ILE A 41 -1.86 -29.89 -15.30
N GLY A 42 -1.24 -30.79 -16.07
CA GLY A 42 -1.73 -32.15 -16.30
C GLY A 42 -2.73 -32.33 -17.44
N ALA A 43 -3.07 -31.29 -18.20
CA ALA A 43 -3.90 -31.40 -19.40
C ALA A 43 -3.13 -30.99 -20.66
N THR A 44 -3.32 -31.73 -21.74
CA THR A 44 -2.69 -31.47 -23.05
C THR A 44 -3.43 -30.43 -23.89
N ARG A 45 -4.56 -29.91 -23.38
CA ARG A 45 -5.41 -28.97 -24.12
C ARG A 45 -4.95 -27.55 -23.85
N THR A 46 -4.55 -26.84 -24.91
CA THR A 46 -4.29 -25.40 -24.87
C THR A 46 -5.59 -24.61 -24.91
N ILE A 47 -5.63 -23.49 -24.18
CA ILE A 47 -6.75 -22.56 -24.13
C ILE A 47 -6.25 -21.22 -24.63
N LYS A 48 -6.86 -20.68 -25.70
CA LYS A 48 -6.55 -19.34 -26.21
C LYS A 48 -6.97 -18.26 -25.22
N LEU A 49 -6.07 -17.34 -24.97
CA LEU A 49 -6.22 -16.23 -24.05
C LEU A 49 -6.28 -14.90 -24.81
N ASP A 50 -7.27 -14.09 -24.45
CA ASP A 50 -7.33 -12.68 -24.82
C ASP A 50 -7.36 -11.86 -23.53
N ILE A 51 -6.18 -11.44 -23.09
CA ILE A 51 -5.99 -10.76 -21.82
C ILE A 51 -5.04 -9.57 -21.99
N ARG A 52 -5.33 -8.48 -21.28
CA ARG A 52 -4.37 -7.40 -21.07
C ARG A 52 -3.55 -7.69 -19.82
N VAL A 53 -2.24 -7.51 -19.89
CA VAL A 53 -1.34 -7.77 -18.76
C VAL A 53 -0.83 -6.44 -18.20
N LEU A 54 -0.97 -6.27 -16.89
CA LEU A 54 -0.33 -5.21 -16.11
C LEU A 54 0.62 -5.86 -15.12
N ALA A 55 1.83 -5.34 -15.01
CA ALA A 55 2.85 -5.83 -14.08
C ALA A 55 3.35 -4.68 -13.22
N THR A 56 3.56 -4.95 -11.94
CA THR A 56 4.19 -4.02 -11.00
C THR A 56 5.44 -4.65 -10.43
N SER A 57 6.40 -3.81 -10.05
CA SER A 57 7.64 -4.21 -9.41
C SER A 57 8.05 -3.12 -8.43
N ASN A 58 8.48 -3.52 -7.23
CA ASN A 58 9.08 -2.61 -6.25
C ASN A 58 10.59 -2.47 -6.45
N ARG A 59 11.21 -3.38 -7.23
CA ARG A 59 12.65 -3.35 -7.53
C ARG A 59 12.87 -2.92 -8.98
N ASP A 60 14.05 -2.40 -9.25
CA ASP A 60 14.48 -2.15 -10.62
C ASP A 60 14.60 -3.49 -11.37
N LEU A 61 13.76 -3.64 -12.41
CA LEU A 61 13.73 -4.83 -13.24
C LEU A 61 15.04 -5.01 -14.01
N GLN A 62 15.69 -3.93 -14.43
CA GLN A 62 16.95 -4.00 -15.16
C GLN A 62 18.06 -4.54 -14.26
N ALA A 63 18.16 -4.02 -13.03
CA ALA A 63 19.11 -4.53 -12.04
C ALA A 63 18.82 -6.01 -11.68
N ALA A 64 17.54 -6.42 -11.65
CA ALA A 64 17.16 -7.81 -11.42
C ALA A 64 17.57 -8.75 -12.56
N VAL A 65 17.57 -8.26 -13.81
CA VAL A 65 18.09 -9.00 -14.98
C VAL A 65 19.60 -9.15 -14.88
N GLU A 66 20.32 -8.07 -14.57
CA GLU A 66 21.79 -8.09 -14.41
C GLU A 66 22.24 -9.04 -13.30
N ALA A 67 21.46 -9.15 -12.21
CA ALA A 67 21.70 -10.08 -11.12
C ALA A 67 21.32 -11.55 -11.45
N GLY A 68 20.75 -11.84 -12.62
CA GLY A 68 20.31 -13.18 -13.02
C GLY A 68 19.04 -13.69 -12.34
N ASN A 69 18.34 -12.83 -11.58
CA ASN A 69 17.11 -13.16 -10.86
C ASN A 69 15.86 -12.97 -11.73
N PHE A 70 16.00 -12.26 -12.85
CA PHE A 70 14.91 -12.00 -13.78
C PHE A 70 15.35 -12.31 -15.21
N ARG A 71 14.48 -12.93 -16.01
CA ARG A 71 14.81 -13.26 -17.40
C ARG A 71 14.73 -12.00 -18.28
N GLU A 72 15.78 -11.81 -19.07
CA GLU A 72 15.88 -10.71 -20.03
C GLU A 72 14.75 -10.72 -21.07
N ASP A 73 14.38 -11.91 -21.57
CA ASP A 73 13.30 -12.09 -22.55
C ASP A 73 11.92 -11.63 -22.02
N LEU A 74 11.64 -11.91 -20.75
CA LEU A 74 10.42 -11.46 -20.07
C LEU A 74 10.47 -9.95 -19.80
N TYR A 75 11.63 -9.41 -19.42
CA TYR A 75 11.81 -7.98 -19.19
C TYR A 75 11.44 -7.16 -20.42
N PHE A 76 11.98 -7.50 -21.59
CA PHE A 76 11.66 -6.77 -22.82
C PHE A 76 10.18 -6.89 -23.24
N ARG A 77 9.48 -7.97 -22.85
CA ARG A 77 8.05 -8.13 -23.11
C ARG A 77 7.16 -7.33 -22.16
N LEU A 78 7.57 -7.15 -20.91
CA LEU A 78 6.81 -6.37 -19.94
C LEU A 78 7.14 -4.87 -20.02
N ASN A 79 8.38 -4.52 -20.33
CA ASN A 79 8.87 -3.14 -20.35
C ASN A 79 8.58 -2.39 -21.67
N VAL A 80 7.41 -2.64 -22.28
CA VAL A 80 6.98 -1.94 -23.50
C VAL A 80 6.46 -0.54 -23.16
N PHE A 81 5.80 -0.39 -22.01
CA PHE A 81 5.24 0.88 -21.56
C PHE A 81 5.43 1.05 -20.04
N PRO A 82 6.62 1.45 -19.58
CA PRO A 82 6.90 1.64 -18.16
C PRO A 82 6.15 2.86 -17.62
N LEU A 83 5.45 2.65 -16.49
CA LEU A 83 4.86 3.72 -15.70
C LEU A 83 5.54 3.77 -14.33
N ARG A 84 6.32 4.83 -14.11
CA ARG A 84 6.94 5.09 -12.81
C ARG A 84 5.98 5.87 -11.93
N ILE A 85 5.62 5.30 -10.78
CA ILE A 85 4.84 5.98 -9.75
C ILE A 85 5.84 6.63 -8.77
N PRO A 86 5.86 7.97 -8.65
CA PRO A 86 6.76 8.65 -7.72
C PRO A 86 6.40 8.33 -6.27
N ALA A 87 7.42 8.34 -5.41
CA ALA A 87 7.23 8.19 -3.98
C ALA A 87 6.40 9.37 -3.44
N LEU A 88 5.67 9.17 -2.34
CA LEU A 88 4.84 10.22 -1.74
C LEU A 88 5.67 11.45 -1.33
N ALA A 89 6.93 11.24 -0.93
CA ALA A 89 7.91 12.29 -0.65
C ALA A 89 8.17 13.22 -1.85
N GLU A 90 8.11 12.70 -3.07
CA GLU A 90 8.37 13.44 -4.30
C GLU A 90 7.15 14.28 -4.76
N ARG A 91 6.00 14.12 -4.08
CA ARG A 91 4.73 14.79 -4.38
C ARG A 91 4.02 15.27 -3.10
N PRO A 92 4.61 16.25 -2.39
CA PRO A 92 4.09 16.71 -1.11
C PRO A 92 2.67 17.31 -1.19
N GLU A 93 2.29 17.85 -2.36
CA GLU A 93 0.96 18.42 -2.60
C GLU A 93 -0.17 17.38 -2.51
N ASP A 94 0.12 16.10 -2.79
CA ASP A 94 -0.85 15.01 -2.71
C ASP A 94 -1.08 14.52 -1.26
N ILE A 95 -0.17 14.83 -0.33
CA ILE A 95 -0.20 14.29 1.04
C ILE A 95 -1.48 14.70 1.77
N LEU A 96 -1.82 16.00 1.79
CA LEU A 96 -2.98 16.50 2.54
C LEU A 96 -4.32 16.03 1.94
N PRO A 97 -4.57 16.10 0.62
CA PRO A 97 -5.77 15.52 0.02
C PRO A 97 -5.94 14.04 0.32
N LEU A 98 -4.86 13.25 0.21
CA LEU A 98 -4.88 11.82 0.52
C LEU A 98 -5.16 11.57 2.00
N ALA A 99 -4.48 12.28 2.90
CA ALA A 99 -4.67 12.14 4.34
C ALA A 99 -6.13 12.46 4.74
N ARG A 100 -6.72 13.52 4.19
CA ARG A 100 -8.12 13.90 4.46
C ARG A 100 -9.11 12.87 3.91
N PHE A 101 -8.83 12.31 2.72
CA PHE A 101 -9.65 11.23 2.16
C PHE A 101 -9.62 9.97 3.06
N LEU A 102 -8.42 9.56 3.48
CA LEU A 102 -8.23 8.41 4.38
C LEU A 102 -8.87 8.66 5.75
N LEU A 103 -8.74 9.88 6.28
CA LEU A 103 -9.37 10.29 7.53
C LEU A 103 -10.88 10.11 7.44
N LYS A 104 -11.51 10.65 6.40
CA LYS A 104 -12.95 10.52 6.20
C LYS A 104 -13.38 9.05 6.16
N LYS A 105 -12.67 8.22 5.37
CA LYS A 105 -12.93 6.79 5.24
C LYS A 105 -12.87 6.06 6.60
N HIS A 106 -11.82 6.29 7.39
CA HIS A 106 -11.64 5.61 8.68
C HIS A 106 -12.56 6.19 9.77
N ALA A 107 -12.78 7.49 9.77
CA ALA A 107 -13.67 8.17 10.69
C ALA A 107 -15.12 7.70 10.52
N GLU A 108 -15.59 7.53 9.28
CA GLU A 108 -16.91 6.96 8.98
C GLU A 108 -17.02 5.52 9.49
N ALA A 109 -16.01 4.68 9.23
CA ALA A 109 -15.97 3.29 9.72
C ALA A 109 -15.97 3.20 11.26
N ALA A 110 -15.38 4.18 11.95
CA ALA A 110 -15.33 4.27 13.40
C ALA A 110 -16.53 5.01 14.03
N GLY A 111 -17.49 5.49 13.24
CA GLY A 111 -18.63 6.27 13.74
C GLY A 111 -18.28 7.68 14.24
N ARG A 112 -17.13 8.23 13.81
CA ARG A 112 -16.56 9.53 14.22
C ARG A 112 -16.42 10.50 13.04
N ALA A 113 -17.40 10.56 12.15
CA ALA A 113 -17.33 11.25 10.86
C ALA A 113 -16.98 12.76 10.91
N SER A 114 -17.06 13.41 12.08
CA SER A 114 -16.70 14.82 12.28
C SER A 114 -15.23 15.06 12.62
N LEU A 115 -14.38 14.03 12.62
CA LEU A 115 -12.95 14.18 12.89
C LEU A 115 -12.26 15.04 11.82
N VAL A 116 -11.44 15.99 12.26
CA VAL A 116 -10.61 16.84 11.40
C VAL A 116 -9.16 16.86 11.88
N PHE A 117 -8.21 17.11 10.99
CA PHE A 117 -6.84 17.39 11.40
C PHE A 117 -6.71 18.81 11.92
N SER A 118 -5.95 19.01 13.00
CA SER A 118 -5.52 20.34 13.39
C SER A 118 -4.52 20.91 12.39
N ARG A 119 -4.39 22.24 12.35
CA ARG A 119 -3.37 22.89 11.51
C ARG A 119 -1.95 22.40 11.81
N ASP A 120 -1.69 22.06 13.08
CA ASP A 120 -0.39 21.54 13.49
C ASP A 120 -0.18 20.11 12.98
N ALA A 121 -1.21 19.25 13.04
CA ALA A 121 -1.18 17.92 12.47
C ALA A 121 -0.93 17.96 10.95
N GLU A 122 -1.61 18.84 10.22
CA GLU A 122 -1.40 19.00 8.77
C GLU A 122 0.05 19.41 8.44
N ARG A 123 0.64 20.34 9.20
CA ARG A 123 2.05 20.72 9.00
C ARG A 123 3.00 19.53 9.22
N HIS A 124 2.74 18.68 10.21
CA HIS A 124 3.57 17.51 10.47
C HIS A 124 3.41 16.45 9.37
N LEU A 125 2.19 16.23 8.87
CA LEU A 125 1.94 15.32 7.76
C LEU A 125 2.71 15.74 6.51
N THR A 126 2.71 17.03 6.16
CA THR A 126 3.42 17.53 4.97
C THR A 126 4.94 17.56 5.12
N ALA A 127 5.46 17.70 6.34
CA ALA A 127 6.89 17.75 6.60
C ALA A 127 7.56 16.36 6.72
N TYR A 128 6.77 15.28 6.84
CA TYR A 128 7.28 13.92 7.01
C TYR A 128 7.72 13.29 5.68
N SER A 129 8.74 12.42 5.73
CA SER A 129 9.34 11.82 4.53
C SER A 129 8.51 10.69 3.91
N TRP A 130 7.64 10.02 4.67
CA TRP A 130 6.78 8.92 4.21
C TRP A 130 7.53 7.82 3.44
N GLU A 131 8.54 7.20 4.06
CA GLU A 131 9.28 6.09 3.46
C GLU A 131 8.36 4.92 3.07
N GLY A 132 7.32 4.66 3.87
CA GLY A 132 6.30 3.66 3.57
C GLY A 132 5.16 4.16 2.68
N ASN A 133 5.29 5.36 2.10
CA ASN A 133 4.35 5.97 1.16
C ASN A 133 2.90 5.98 1.69
N ILE A 134 1.93 5.73 0.79
CA ILE A 134 0.51 5.72 1.11
C ILE A 134 0.17 4.66 2.17
N ARG A 135 0.88 3.53 2.22
CA ARG A 135 0.64 2.47 3.23
C ARG A 135 0.94 2.98 4.63
N GLU A 136 2.03 3.72 4.80
CA GLU A 136 2.37 4.33 6.08
C GLU A 136 1.39 5.44 6.46
N LEU A 137 1.04 6.31 5.51
CA LEU A 137 0.03 7.34 5.71
C LEU A 137 -1.30 6.76 6.18
N ASP A 138 -1.78 5.69 5.53
CA ASP A 138 -3.02 5.00 5.89
C ASP A 138 -2.98 4.47 7.33
N ASN A 139 -1.89 3.81 7.70
CA ASN A 139 -1.70 3.29 9.05
C ASN A 139 -1.64 4.40 10.11
N VAL A 140 -0.93 5.50 9.83
CA VAL A 140 -0.84 6.65 10.74
C VAL A 140 -2.21 7.28 10.94
N VAL A 141 -2.96 7.51 9.85
CA VAL A 141 -4.30 8.12 9.92
C VAL A 141 -5.28 7.21 10.65
N GLN A 142 -5.28 5.91 10.34
CA GLN A 142 -6.12 4.93 11.03
C GLN A 142 -5.83 4.92 12.55
N ARG A 143 -4.55 4.93 12.94
CA ARG A 143 -4.13 5.00 14.34
C ARG A 143 -4.59 6.30 15.00
N ALA A 144 -4.41 7.43 14.32
CA ALA A 144 -4.80 8.74 14.82
C ALA A 144 -6.31 8.83 15.08
N VAL A 145 -7.15 8.21 14.23
CA VAL A 145 -8.61 8.12 14.45
C VAL A 145 -8.96 7.36 15.74
N ILE A 146 -8.17 6.34 16.09
CA ILE A 146 -8.36 5.54 17.32
C ILE A 146 -7.88 6.35 18.55
N LEU A 147 -6.74 7.02 18.44
CA LEU A 147 -6.11 7.75 19.56
C LEU A 147 -6.76 9.10 19.87
N ALA A 148 -7.40 9.73 18.88
CA ALA A 148 -8.00 11.05 19.05
C ALA A 148 -8.98 11.06 20.22
N ALA A 149 -8.77 11.92 21.21
CA ALA A 149 -9.67 12.05 22.35
C ALA A 149 -10.92 12.90 22.03
N GLY A 150 -10.86 13.74 21.00
CA GLY A 150 -11.89 14.73 20.64
C GLY A 150 -12.34 14.66 19.19
N ALA A 151 -12.87 15.79 18.68
CA ALA A 151 -13.27 15.96 17.28
C ALA A 151 -12.10 16.42 16.38
N GLU A 152 -10.93 16.68 16.95
CA GLU A 152 -9.74 17.14 16.25
C GLU A 152 -8.57 16.20 16.54
N ILE A 153 -7.83 15.83 15.49
CA ILE A 153 -6.59 15.05 15.54
C ILE A 153 -5.44 16.03 15.70
N LEU A 154 -4.71 15.90 16.81
CA LEU A 154 -3.55 16.74 17.12
C LEU A 154 -2.27 16.10 16.57
N ALA A 155 -1.20 16.88 16.45
CA ALA A 155 0.10 16.38 15.98
C ALA A 155 0.62 15.21 16.84
N ALA A 156 0.36 15.24 18.15
CA ALA A 156 0.73 14.16 19.08
C ALA A 156 -0.02 12.85 18.80
N ASP A 157 -1.23 12.90 18.24
CA ASP A 157 -2.03 11.71 17.94
C ASP A 157 -1.54 11.00 16.68
N LEU A 158 -0.80 11.71 15.80
CA LEU A 158 -0.20 11.12 14.60
C LEU A 158 0.98 10.19 14.95
N MET A 159 1.66 10.41 16.08
CA MET A 159 2.82 9.63 16.51
C MET A 159 3.89 9.51 15.40
N LEU A 160 4.10 10.60 14.65
CA LEU A 160 5.14 10.67 13.62
C LEU A 160 6.49 10.87 14.30
N GLY A 161 7.33 9.83 14.29
CA GLY A 161 8.70 9.91 14.83
C GLY A 161 8.91 9.40 16.25
N ASP A 162 8.54 8.14 16.52
CA ASP A 162 9.07 7.35 17.66
C ASP A 162 9.74 6.03 17.18
N ILE A 163 10.25 6.02 15.94
CA ILE A 163 11.06 4.92 15.36
C ILE A 163 12.39 5.38 14.75
N ALA A 164 12.94 6.48 15.24
CA ALA A 164 14.37 6.81 15.15
C ALA A 164 14.72 7.73 16.32
N GLY A 165 15.70 7.35 17.13
CA GLY A 165 15.84 7.80 18.50
C GLY A 165 16.10 9.30 18.74
N VAL A 166 15.90 9.65 20.01
CA VAL A 166 16.20 10.89 20.75
C VAL A 166 15.02 11.85 20.94
N GLY A 167 14.53 11.90 22.20
CA GLY A 167 14.20 13.18 22.83
C GLY A 167 12.80 13.35 23.42
N SER A 168 12.58 12.80 24.62
CA SER A 168 11.60 13.25 25.63
C SER A 168 10.13 13.41 25.21
N LEU A 169 9.30 12.43 25.59
CA LEU A 169 7.88 12.63 25.88
C LEU A 169 7.72 13.77 26.90
N PRO A 170 6.88 14.80 26.66
CA PRO A 170 6.42 15.64 27.76
C PRO A 170 5.51 14.80 28.65
N GLU A 171 5.88 14.66 29.92
CA GLU A 171 5.09 14.00 30.96
C GLU A 171 3.66 14.56 30.96
N ARG A 172 2.68 13.75 30.53
CA ARG A 172 1.27 14.03 30.87
C ARG A 172 1.11 13.74 32.36
N SER A 173 0.87 14.79 33.14
CA SER A 173 0.60 14.70 34.57
C SER A 173 -0.55 13.71 34.84
N PRO A 174 -0.34 12.69 35.69
CA PRO A 174 -1.40 11.76 36.03
C PRO A 174 -2.16 12.31 37.24
N ASN A 175 -3.24 13.07 37.04
CA ASN A 175 -4.29 13.10 38.06
C ASN A 175 -5.67 13.55 37.52
N ARG A 176 -6.47 12.59 37.08
CA ARG A 176 -7.93 12.61 37.32
C ARG A 176 -8.33 11.24 37.81
N THR A 177 -8.39 11.10 39.13
CA THR A 177 -9.04 9.97 39.80
C THR A 177 -10.49 9.88 39.34
N VAL A 178 -10.82 8.91 38.49
CA VAL A 178 -12.21 8.55 38.22
C VAL A 178 -12.70 7.75 39.43
N ARG A 179 -13.40 8.40 40.36
CA ARG A 179 -14.14 7.70 41.42
C ARG A 179 -15.35 7.02 40.80
N CYS A 180 -15.26 5.72 40.51
CA CYS A 180 -16.43 4.88 40.30
C CYS A 180 -17.19 4.73 41.62
N ARG A 181 -18.36 5.36 41.71
CA ARG A 181 -19.28 5.21 42.84
C ARG A 181 -20.16 3.99 42.57
N VAL A 182 -19.78 2.84 43.11
CA VAL A 182 -20.67 1.66 43.18
C VAL A 182 -21.73 1.95 44.24
N LYS A 183 -23.01 1.93 43.87
CA LYS A 183 -24.13 1.93 44.81
C LYS A 183 -24.43 0.47 45.20
N PRO A 184 -24.42 0.10 46.48
CA PRO A 184 -25.11 -1.09 46.96
C PRO A 184 -26.50 -0.74 47.49
N THR A 185 -27.47 -1.51 47.00
CA THR A 185 -28.84 -1.84 47.46
C THR A 185 -29.65 -0.80 48.23
#